data_AF-A0A7R9P1Y6-F1
#
_entry.id   AF-A0A7R9P1Y6-F1
#
_cell.length_a   1.000
_cell.length_b   1.000
_cell.length_c   1.000
_cell.angle_alpha   90.00
_cell.angle_beta   90.00
_cell.angle_gamma   90.00
#
_symmetry.space_group_name_H-M   'P 1'
#
loop_
_entity.id
_entity.type
_entity.pdbx_description
1 polymer ?
#
loop_
_entity_poly.entity_id
_entity_poly.type
_entity_poly.pdbx_seq_one_letter_code
_entity_poly.pdbx_strand_id
1 'polypeptide(L)'
;MYRSNEDIITLLKQPLKRVEIPLNKFNEVAIPHHVDLLKKHKSNIQKFQSSNDWDKVHREQINATRLLKQLKALLSEMDVLRGQVQDSDLDKFDKLTSSA
;
A
#
# COMPACT_ATOMS: atom_id res chain seq x y z
N MET A 1 24.31 10.42 -24.15
CA MET A 1 23.36 9.62 -23.36
C MET A 1 23.00 10.42 -22.12
N TYR A 2 21.82 11.03 -22.08
CA TYR A 2 21.33 11.69 -20.88
C TYR A 2 20.81 10.61 -19.93
N ARG A 3 21.40 10.48 -18.74
CA ARG A 3 20.85 9.64 -17.67
C ARG A 3 19.48 10.18 -17.30
N SER A 4 18.49 9.30 -17.27
CA SER A 4 17.13 9.61 -16.83
C SER A 4 17.18 9.96 -15.34
N ASN A 5 16.31 10.86 -14.86
CA ASN A 5 16.22 11.14 -13.41
C ASN A 5 15.90 9.88 -12.59
N GLU A 6 15.21 8.90 -13.18
CA GLU A 6 14.97 7.57 -12.59
C GLU A 6 16.28 6.77 -12.37
N ASP A 7 17.25 6.91 -13.27
CA ASP A 7 18.57 6.26 -13.17
C ASP A 7 19.46 6.90 -12.08
N ILE A 8 19.18 8.14 -11.70
CA ILE A 8 19.93 8.85 -10.65
C ILE A 8 19.40 8.46 -9.27
N ILE A 9 18.09 8.32 -9.11
CA ILE A 9 17.45 7.90 -7.85
C ILE A 9 17.81 6.45 -7.51
N THR A 10 17.94 5.59 -8.52
CA THR A 10 18.40 4.20 -8.34
C THR A 10 19.90 4.08 -8.02
N LEU A 11 20.71 5.10 -8.31
CA LEU A 11 22.17 5.06 -8.10
C LEU A 11 22.61 5.37 -6.66
N LEU A 12 21.76 5.99 -5.84
CA LEU A 12 22.09 6.38 -4.47
C LEU A 12 21.13 5.71 -3.48
N LYS A 13 21.29 4.39 -3.36
CA LYS A 13 20.66 3.63 -2.27
C LYS A 13 21.00 4.28 -0.93
N GLN A 14 19.99 4.51 -0.12
CA GLN A 14 20.06 5.20 1.16
C GLN A 14 19.98 4.20 2.33
N PRO A 15 20.64 4.51 3.47
CA PRO A 15 20.47 3.72 4.68
C PRO A 15 19.00 3.67 5.11
N LEU A 16 18.57 2.57 5.72
CA LEU A 16 17.20 2.37 6.19
C LEU A 16 16.66 3.54 7.02
N LYS A 17 17.53 4.16 7.83
CA LYS A 17 17.17 5.30 8.68
C LYS A 17 16.58 6.48 7.90
N ARG A 18 16.95 6.67 6.62
CA ARG A 18 16.39 7.75 5.80
C ARG A 18 14.99 7.47 5.26
N VAL A 19 14.59 6.21 5.19
CA VAL A 19 13.25 5.79 4.74
C VAL A 19 12.32 5.40 5.88
N GLU A 20 12.76 5.54 7.14
CA GLU A 20 11.99 5.14 8.33
C GLU A 20 10.65 5.88 8.44
N ILE A 21 10.63 7.18 8.18
CA ILE A 21 9.39 7.99 8.23
C ILE A 21 8.35 7.50 7.20
N PRO A 22 8.67 7.41 5.89
CA PRO A 22 7.70 6.87 4.93
C PRO A 22 7.34 5.41 5.24
N LEU A 23 8.28 4.57 5.66
CA LEU A 23 8.03 3.19 6.07
C LEU A 23 7.00 3.10 7.22
N ASN A 24 7.18 3.88 8.28
CA ASN A 24 6.24 3.91 9.40
C ASN A 24 4.86 4.39 8.95
N LYS A 25 4.78 5.37 8.03
CA LYS A 25 3.51 5.81 7.46
C LYS A 25 2.78 4.68 6.71
N PHE A 26 3.49 3.85 5.96
CA PHE A 26 2.90 2.67 5.30
C PHE A 26 2.35 1.69 6.35
N ASN A 27 3.19 1.30 7.30
CA ASN A 27 2.90 0.25 8.28
C ASN A 27 1.82 0.64 9.30
N GLU A 28 1.89 1.87 9.83
CA GLU A 28 1.06 2.26 10.98
C GLU A 28 -0.25 2.92 10.57
N VAL A 29 -0.31 3.50 9.36
CA VAL A 29 -1.43 4.35 8.95
C VAL A 29 -2.05 3.88 7.64
N ALA A 30 -1.29 3.91 6.55
CA ALA A 30 -1.87 3.81 5.22
C ALA A 30 -2.40 2.41 4.92
N ILE A 31 -1.60 1.35 5.12
CA ILE A 31 -2.03 -0.03 4.85
C ILE A 31 -3.17 -0.45 5.79
N PRO A 32 -3.06 -0.29 7.13
CA PRO A 32 -4.13 -0.66 8.05
C PRO A 32 -5.45 0.03 7.74
N HIS A 33 -5.43 1.34 7.44
CA HIS A 33 -6.63 2.09 7.09
C HIS A 33 -7.35 1.54 5.85
N HIS A 34 -6.60 1.23 4.78
CA HIS A 34 -7.18 0.67 3.56
C HIS A 34 -7.73 -0.74 3.81
N VAL A 35 -7.04 -1.56 4.57
CA VAL A 35 -7.50 -2.91 4.95
C VAL A 35 -8.80 -2.83 5.77
N ASP A 36 -8.91 -1.92 6.72
CA ASP A 36 -10.12 -1.76 7.53
C ASP A 36 -11.31 -1.24 6.73
N LEU A 37 -11.06 -0.33 5.78
CA LEU A 37 -12.09 0.09 4.84
C LEU A 37 -12.54 -1.06 3.91
N LEU A 38 -11.63 -1.93 3.45
CA LEU A 38 -12.00 -3.12 2.68
C LEU A 38 -12.86 -4.09 3.50
N LYS A 39 -12.50 -4.34 4.77
CA LYS A 39 -13.33 -5.14 5.70
C LYS A 39 -14.73 -4.53 5.87
N LYS A 40 -14.80 -3.20 6.00
CA LYS A 40 -16.07 -2.46 6.11
C LYS A 40 -16.92 -2.62 4.85
N HIS A 41 -16.34 -2.45 3.66
CA HIS A 41 -17.06 -2.67 2.40
C HIS A 41 -17.58 -4.10 2.27
N LYS A 42 -16.77 -5.11 2.65
CA LYS A 42 -17.20 -6.51 2.69
C LYS A 42 -18.43 -6.71 3.59
N SER A 43 -18.39 -6.17 4.82
CA SER A 43 -19.51 -6.26 5.76
C SER A 43 -20.76 -5.54 5.23
N ASN A 44 -20.60 -4.37 4.62
CA ASN A 44 -21.71 -3.63 4.02
C ASN A 44 -22.33 -4.39 2.84
N ILE A 45 -21.53 -5.01 1.98
CA ILE A 45 -22.02 -5.84 0.87
C ILE A 45 -22.90 -6.97 1.41
N GLN A 46 -22.42 -7.71 2.41
CA GLN A 46 -23.19 -8.79 3.05
C GLN A 46 -24.49 -8.27 3.67
N LYS A 47 -24.43 -7.14 4.36
CA LYS A 47 -25.60 -6.47 4.95
C LYS A 47 -26.63 -6.10 3.88
N PHE A 48 -26.24 -5.44 2.81
CA PHE A 48 -27.17 -4.98 1.78
C PHE A 48 -27.70 -6.13 0.92
N GLN A 49 -26.90 -7.17 0.69
CA GLN A 49 -27.37 -8.42 0.08
C GLN A 49 -28.50 -9.05 0.91
N SER A 50 -28.35 -9.12 2.24
CA SER A 50 -29.39 -9.69 3.11
C SER A 50 -30.72 -8.93 3.09
N SER A 51 -30.69 -7.65 2.68
CA SER A 51 -31.87 -6.79 2.57
C SER A 51 -32.33 -6.60 1.11
N ASN A 52 -31.75 -7.32 0.14
CA ASN A 52 -32.02 -7.17 -1.30
C ASN A 52 -31.82 -5.72 -1.85
N ASP A 53 -30.98 -4.92 -1.20
CA ASP A 53 -30.68 -3.54 -1.64
C ASP A 53 -29.51 -3.56 -2.65
N TRP A 54 -29.83 -3.98 -3.88
CA TRP A 54 -28.84 -4.20 -4.94
C TRP A 54 -28.13 -2.92 -5.38
N ASP A 55 -28.78 -1.77 -5.29
CA ASP A 55 -28.18 -0.47 -5.58
C ASP A 55 -27.05 -0.15 -4.60
N LYS A 56 -27.25 -0.41 -3.30
CA LYS A 56 -26.18 -0.26 -2.31
C LYS A 56 -25.10 -1.31 -2.49
N VAL A 57 -25.43 -2.55 -2.81
CA VAL A 57 -24.43 -3.60 -3.12
C VAL A 57 -23.50 -3.14 -4.25
N HIS A 58 -24.07 -2.65 -5.35
CA HIS A 58 -23.28 -2.19 -6.50
C HIS A 58 -22.36 -1.01 -6.14
N ARG A 59 -22.86 -0.04 -5.38
CA ARG A 59 -22.04 1.10 -4.90
C ARG A 59 -20.89 0.65 -4.01
N GLU A 60 -21.12 -0.28 -3.08
CA GLU A 60 -20.06 -0.80 -2.21
C GLU A 60 -19.01 -1.58 -3.01
N GLN A 61 -19.41 -2.33 -4.03
CA GLN A 61 -18.46 -3.04 -4.92
C GLN A 61 -17.59 -2.08 -5.73
N ILE A 62 -18.15 -0.98 -6.26
CA ILE A 62 -17.38 0.06 -6.94
C ILE A 62 -16.37 0.68 -5.96
N ASN A 63 -16.82 1.04 -4.76
CA ASN A 63 -15.97 1.63 -3.73
C ASN A 63 -14.83 0.68 -3.32
N ALA A 64 -15.13 -0.60 -3.07
CA ALA A 64 -14.13 -1.61 -2.75
C ALA A 64 -13.12 -1.80 -3.89
N THR A 65 -13.59 -1.80 -5.15
CA THR A 65 -12.71 -1.93 -6.32
C THR A 65 -11.76 -0.74 -6.44
N ARG A 66 -12.27 0.48 -6.22
CA ARG A 66 -11.42 1.69 -6.20
C ARG A 66 -10.39 1.63 -5.09
N LEU A 67 -10.82 1.23 -3.89
CA LEU A 67 -9.93 1.13 -2.74
C LEU A 67 -8.85 0.05 -2.93
N LEU A 68 -9.19 -1.07 -3.56
CA LEU A 68 -8.22 -2.11 -3.93
C LEU A 68 -7.16 -1.58 -4.91
N LYS A 69 -7.55 -0.73 -5.87
CA LYS A 69 -6.58 -0.07 -6.77
C LYS A 69 -5.65 0.86 -6.00
N GLN A 70 -6.16 1.62 -5.04
CA GLN A 70 -5.34 2.49 -4.17
C GLN A 70 -4.38 1.68 -3.31
N LEU A 71 -4.83 0.58 -2.70
CA LEU A 71 -3.96 -0.30 -1.93
C LEU A 71 -2.86 -0.93 -2.78
N LYS A 72 -3.16 -1.35 -4.02
CA LYS A 72 -2.15 -1.85 -4.96
C LYS A 72 -1.11 -0.78 -5.32
N ALA A 73 -1.54 0.46 -5.54
CA ALA A 73 -0.62 1.57 -5.79
C ALA A 73 0.29 1.82 -4.57
N LEU A 74 -0.28 1.80 -3.37
CA LEU A 74 0.45 1.96 -2.11
C LEU A 74 1.52 0.85 -1.92
N LEU A 75 1.18 -0.40 -2.22
CA LEU A 75 2.14 -1.51 -2.18
C LEU A 75 3.26 -1.34 -3.22
N SER A 76 2.92 -0.89 -4.44
CA SER A 76 3.92 -0.57 -5.46
C SER A 76 4.84 0.59 -5.05
N GLU A 77 4.33 1.60 -4.34
CA GLU A 77 5.15 2.68 -3.79
C GLU A 77 6.10 2.15 -2.70
N MET A 78 5.65 1.17 -1.90
CA MET A 78 6.50 0.50 -0.92
C MET A 78 7.62 -0.33 -1.58
N ASP A 79 7.34 -0.98 -2.72
CA ASP A 79 8.35 -1.68 -3.52
C ASP A 79 9.40 -0.70 -4.09
N VAL A 80 8.96 0.48 -4.54
CA VAL A 80 9.87 1.56 -4.96
C VAL A 80 10.72 2.04 -3.79
N LEU A 81 10.12 2.23 -2.60
CA LEU A 81 10.85 2.61 -1.39
C LEU A 81 11.89 1.55 -1.02
N ARG A 82 11.55 0.26 -1.12
CA ARG A 82 12.47 -0.86 -0.93
C ARG A 82 13.65 -0.79 -1.90
N GLY A 83 13.40 -0.46 -3.17
CA GLY A 83 14.43 -0.28 -4.19
C GLY A 83 15.42 0.85 -3.91
N GLN A 84 15.06 1.80 -3.04
CA GLN A 84 15.95 2.88 -2.59
C GLN A 84 16.81 2.50 -1.39
N VAL A 85 16.58 1.36 -0.74
CA VAL A 85 17.32 0.95 0.46
C VAL A 85 18.64 0.27 0.08
N GLN A 86 19.70 0.51 0.86
CA GLN A 86 20.97 -0.19 0.71
C GLN A 86 20.79 -1.71 0.81
N ASP A 87 21.53 -2.48 -0.01
CA ASP A 87 21.39 -3.94 -0.06
C ASP A 87 21.63 -4.61 1.29
N SER A 88 22.56 -4.06 2.09
CA SER A 88 22.83 -4.52 3.46
C SER A 88 21.67 -4.34 4.44
N ASP A 89 20.74 -3.44 4.12
CA ASP A 89 19.59 -3.10 4.96
C ASP A 89 18.28 -3.76 4.47
N LEU A 90 18.27 -4.43 3.32
CA LEU A 90 17.05 -5.02 2.74
C LEU A 90 16.41 -6.06 3.65
N ASP A 91 17.21 -6.95 4.25
CA ASP A 91 16.69 -7.96 5.19
C ASP A 91 16.00 -7.30 6.40
N LYS A 92 16.50 -6.14 6.83
CA LYS A 92 15.90 -5.39 7.94
C LYS A 92 14.63 -4.67 7.50
N PHE A 93 14.63 -4.09 6.30
CA PHE A 93 13.43 -3.51 5.70
C PHE A 93 12.31 -4.58 5.58
N ASP A 94 12.63 -5.75 5.04
CA ASP A 94 11.67 -6.83 4.83
C ASP A 94 11.10 -7.37 6.14
N LYS A 95 11.92 -7.46 7.20
CA LYS A 95 11.43 -7.79 8.54
C LYS A 95 10.43 -6.77 9.05
N LEU A 96 10.67 -5.48 8.81
CA LEU A 96 9.77 -4.40 9.24
C LEU A 96 8.47 -4.34 8.43
N THR A 97 8.42 -4.87 7.21
CA THR A 97 7.22 -4.90 6.36
C THR A 97 6.47 -6.23 6.38
N SER A 98 7.10 -7.33 6.81
CA SER A 98 6.49 -8.67 6.86
C SER A 98 5.31 -8.83 7.83
N SER A 99 5.07 -7.83 8.69
CA SER A 99 3.99 -7.81 9.68
C SER A 99 2.80 -6.92 9.29
N ALA A 100 2.85 -6.28 8.11
CA ALA A 100 1.81 -5.39 7.59
C ALA A 100 0.72 -6.14 6.80
#